data_AF-D9QPS3-F1
#
_entry.id   AF-D9QPS3-F1
#
_cell.length_a   1.000
_cell.length_b   1.000
_cell.length_c   1.000
_cell.angle_alpha   90.00
_cell.angle_beta   90.00
_cell.angle_gamma   90.00
#
_symmetry.space_group_name_H-M   'P 1'
#
loop_
_entity.id
_entity.type
_entity.pdbx_description
1 polymer ?
#
loop_
_entity_poly.entity_id
_entity_poly.type
_entity_poly.pdbx_seq_one_letter_code
_entity_poly.pdbx_strand_id
1 'polypeptide(L)'
;MKAIINGRDVELKTEKTILELAEEMDIEIPTLCHHGGLEPYGACRLCIVEIEKNGRRELDTSCTRYVEDGMKIRTETEEIIEKRKVIAELLLARAPESKKLQKKLEDLGVTETEFTARDYDCVLYCGKCVRACKEEVGIGAINFVGRGYETEVDTPFSIDSDVCIGCGACAEVCPTGAIEVDDEGSTRYIRYFNTTLELKECRECGDFFSTERMIERLKAEEEFSSFAEEYFDLCEKCRRNKEMSKFLEVKQ
;
A
#
# COMPACT_ATOMS: atom_id res chain seq x y z
N MET A 1 -25.25 -16.74 2.20
CA MET A 1 -25.21 -16.25 3.60
C MET A 1 -26.01 -14.97 3.68
N LYS A 2 -26.78 -14.76 4.74
CA LYS A 2 -27.56 -13.54 4.93
C LYS A 2 -26.99 -12.71 6.06
N ALA A 3 -26.80 -11.43 5.81
CA ALA A 3 -26.35 -10.46 6.80
C ALA A 3 -27.13 -9.15 6.64
N ILE A 4 -27.05 -8.28 7.63
CA ILE A 4 -27.67 -6.95 7.59
C ILE A 4 -26.55 -5.94 7.84
N ILE A 5 -26.34 -4.96 6.95
CA ILE A 5 -25.38 -3.87 7.14
C ILE A 5 -26.10 -2.54 7.12
N ASN A 6 -26.00 -1.76 8.21
CA ASN A 6 -26.69 -0.47 8.38
C ASN A 6 -28.21 -0.55 8.06
N GLY A 7 -28.85 -1.66 8.42
CA GLY A 7 -30.28 -1.90 8.16
C GLY A 7 -30.62 -2.39 6.74
N ARG A 8 -29.63 -2.58 5.86
CA ARG A 8 -29.82 -3.16 4.53
C ARG A 8 -29.55 -4.67 4.56
N ASP A 9 -30.53 -5.46 4.18
CA ASP A 9 -30.37 -6.91 4.02
C ASP A 9 -29.48 -7.24 2.82
N VAL A 10 -28.58 -8.20 2.98
CA VAL A 10 -27.68 -8.66 1.94
C VAL A 10 -27.57 -10.17 1.93
N GLU A 11 -27.55 -10.71 0.71
CA GLU A 11 -27.37 -12.13 0.45
C GLU A 11 -26.09 -12.36 -0.34
N LEU A 12 -25.10 -12.97 0.30
CA LEU A 12 -23.80 -13.26 -0.30
C LEU A 12 -23.78 -14.68 -0.86
N LYS A 13 -23.28 -14.79 -2.10
CA LYS A 13 -23.01 -16.05 -2.79
C LYS A 13 -21.60 -16.58 -2.56
N THR A 14 -20.65 -15.69 -2.30
CA THR A 14 -19.25 -15.99 -2.04
C THR A 14 -18.84 -15.44 -0.67
N GLU A 15 -17.81 -16.02 -0.09
CA GLU A 15 -17.17 -15.47 1.10
C GLU A 15 -16.49 -14.14 0.76
N LYS A 16 -16.69 -13.14 1.63
CA LYS A 16 -16.12 -11.80 1.54
C LYS A 16 -15.89 -11.26 2.94
N THR A 17 -14.92 -10.39 3.09
CA THR A 17 -14.75 -9.55 4.27
C THR A 17 -15.87 -8.52 4.35
N ILE A 18 -16.11 -7.99 5.55
CA ILE A 18 -17.08 -6.92 5.75
C ILE A 18 -16.70 -5.67 4.95
N LEU A 19 -15.40 -5.38 4.81
CA LEU A 19 -14.92 -4.23 4.04
C LEU A 19 -15.25 -4.37 2.55
N GLU A 20 -14.96 -5.52 1.93
CA GLU A 20 -15.29 -5.77 0.51
C GLU A 20 -16.80 -5.69 0.28
N LEU A 21 -17.61 -6.23 1.20
CA LEU A 21 -19.07 -6.09 1.12
C LEU A 21 -19.50 -4.63 1.23
N ALA A 22 -18.88 -3.85 2.11
CA ALA A 22 -19.21 -2.43 2.28
C ALA A 22 -18.87 -1.63 1.01
N GLU A 23 -17.72 -1.89 0.39
CA GLU A 23 -17.30 -1.26 -0.87
C GLU A 23 -18.29 -1.57 -2.01
N GLU A 24 -18.76 -2.81 -2.13
CA GLU A 24 -19.78 -3.20 -3.13
C GLU A 24 -21.15 -2.53 -2.93
N MET A 25 -21.41 -2.05 -1.72
CA MET A 25 -22.66 -1.40 -1.34
C MET A 25 -22.55 0.13 -1.28
N ASP A 26 -21.41 0.68 -1.72
CA ASP A 26 -21.07 2.10 -1.61
C ASP A 26 -21.16 2.60 -0.15
N ILE A 27 -20.80 1.75 0.82
CA ILE A 27 -20.69 2.10 2.24
C ILE A 27 -19.22 2.37 2.53
N GLU A 28 -18.91 3.63 2.80
CA GLU A 28 -17.54 4.04 3.09
C GLU A 28 -17.12 3.62 4.50
N ILE A 29 -16.04 2.83 4.58
CA ILE A 29 -15.38 2.49 5.85
C ILE A 29 -13.94 3.01 5.76
N PRO A 30 -13.51 3.89 6.67
CA PRO A 30 -12.19 4.47 6.61
C PRO A 30 -11.11 3.42 6.85
N THR A 31 -10.10 3.41 5.99
CA THR A 31 -8.95 2.52 6.10
C THR A 31 -7.65 3.28 5.88
N LEU A 32 -6.60 2.91 6.62
CA LEU A 32 -5.25 3.42 6.38
C LEU A 32 -4.32 2.32 5.87
N CYS A 33 -4.37 1.11 6.43
CA CYS A 33 -3.45 0.02 6.06
C CYS A 33 -3.97 -0.87 4.93
N HIS A 34 -5.27 -0.84 4.60
CA HIS A 34 -5.85 -1.69 3.55
C HIS A 34 -5.46 -1.21 2.14
N HIS A 35 -5.18 -2.15 1.24
CA HIS A 35 -4.91 -1.94 -0.18
C HIS A 35 -5.49 -3.14 -0.95
N GLY A 36 -6.16 -2.94 -2.07
CA GLY A 36 -6.82 -4.02 -2.80
C GLY A 36 -5.85 -5.06 -3.41
N GLY A 37 -4.61 -4.67 -3.69
CA GLY A 37 -3.54 -5.58 -4.11
C GLY A 37 -2.60 -5.97 -2.98
N LEU A 38 -3.08 -6.12 -1.75
CA LEU A 38 -2.32 -6.66 -0.61
C LEU A 38 -3.24 -7.51 0.25
N GLU A 39 -2.67 -8.46 0.99
CA GLU A 39 -3.46 -9.28 1.91
C GLU A 39 -4.09 -8.43 3.04
N PRO A 40 -5.21 -8.86 3.63
CA PRO A 40 -5.78 -8.23 4.81
C PRO A 40 -4.80 -8.15 6.00
N TYR A 41 -4.69 -6.97 6.62
CA TYR A 41 -3.70 -6.74 7.70
C TYR A 41 -4.28 -6.30 9.05
N GLY A 42 -5.31 -5.44 9.05
CA GLY A 42 -5.99 -5.04 10.29
C GLY A 42 -5.19 -4.15 11.26
N ALA A 43 -3.98 -3.71 10.94
CA ALA A 43 -3.12 -3.01 11.91
C ALA A 43 -3.57 -1.58 12.26
N CYS A 44 -4.12 -0.81 11.30
CA CYS A 44 -4.47 0.60 11.56
C CYS A 44 -5.73 0.80 12.40
N ARG A 45 -6.60 -0.22 12.52
CA ARG A 45 -7.86 -0.21 13.28
C ARG A 45 -8.89 0.89 12.94
N LEU A 46 -8.70 1.72 11.92
CA LEU A 46 -9.74 2.67 11.47
C LEU A 46 -11.01 1.96 10.98
N CYS A 47 -10.85 0.77 10.40
CA CYS A 47 -11.92 -0.02 9.81
C CYS A 47 -12.79 -0.78 10.84
N ILE A 48 -12.73 -0.41 12.12
CA ILE A 48 -13.55 -1.02 13.17
C ILE A 48 -15.04 -0.85 12.87
N VAL A 49 -15.80 -1.90 13.12
CA VAL A 49 -17.26 -1.95 12.96
C VAL A 49 -17.87 -2.69 14.15
N GLU A 50 -19.14 -2.42 14.41
CA GLU A 50 -19.91 -3.15 15.41
C GLU A 50 -20.63 -4.32 14.74
N ILE A 51 -20.49 -5.51 15.32
CA ILE A 51 -21.12 -6.75 14.86
C ILE A 51 -22.01 -7.28 15.98
N GLU A 52 -23.27 -7.55 15.66
CA GLU A 52 -24.22 -8.22 16.54
C GLU A 52 -24.57 -9.58 15.95
N LYS A 53 -24.33 -10.66 16.72
CA LYS A 53 -24.67 -12.03 16.34
C LYS A 53 -25.10 -12.82 17.57
N ASN A 54 -26.22 -13.56 17.47
CA ASN A 54 -26.76 -14.37 18.58
C ASN A 54 -26.94 -13.59 19.91
N GLY A 55 -27.31 -12.31 19.83
CA GLY A 55 -27.49 -11.44 20.99
C GLY A 55 -26.19 -10.96 21.65
N ARG A 56 -25.02 -11.26 21.07
CA ARG A 56 -23.72 -10.73 21.50
C ARG A 56 -23.30 -9.60 20.57
N ARG A 57 -22.81 -8.50 21.16
CA ARG A 57 -22.21 -7.37 20.45
C ARG A 57 -20.69 -7.47 20.59
N GLU A 58 -19.99 -7.34 19.48
CA GLU A 58 -18.53 -7.29 19.41
C GLU A 58 -18.07 -6.15 18.50
N LEU A 59 -16.86 -5.64 18.75
CA LEU A 59 -16.19 -4.69 17.86
C LEU A 59 -15.06 -5.43 17.17
N ASP A 60 -15.02 -5.39 15.85
CA ASP A 60 -14.00 -6.07 15.07
C ASP A 60 -13.60 -5.26 13.82
N THR A 61 -12.51 -5.64 13.17
CA THR A 61 -12.02 -4.99 11.95
C THR A 61 -12.70 -5.53 10.71
N SER A 62 -13.35 -4.64 9.96
CA SER A 62 -14.05 -5.01 8.72
C SER A 62 -13.12 -5.58 7.64
N CYS A 63 -11.86 -5.14 7.59
CA CYS A 63 -10.92 -5.57 6.56
C CYS A 63 -10.43 -7.02 6.70
N THR A 64 -10.56 -7.64 7.87
CA THR A 64 -10.12 -9.03 8.12
C THR A 64 -11.26 -9.96 8.50
N ARG A 65 -12.40 -9.40 8.93
CA ARG A 65 -13.54 -10.19 9.41
C ARG A 65 -14.42 -10.59 8.23
N TYR A 66 -14.55 -11.90 8.02
CA TYR A 66 -15.47 -12.47 7.04
C TYR A 66 -16.93 -12.35 7.48
N VAL A 67 -17.82 -12.17 6.51
CA VAL A 67 -19.26 -12.07 6.74
C VAL A 67 -19.81 -13.46 7.03
N GLU A 68 -20.46 -13.63 8.18
CA GLU A 68 -21.11 -14.87 8.58
C GLU A 68 -22.64 -14.73 8.54
N ASP A 69 -23.32 -15.87 8.38
CA ASP A 69 -24.78 -15.91 8.40
C ASP A 69 -25.34 -15.40 9.73
N GLY A 70 -26.35 -14.52 9.64
CA GLY A 70 -27.03 -13.92 10.79
C GLY A 70 -26.29 -12.73 11.43
N MET A 71 -25.21 -12.24 10.84
CA MET A 71 -24.54 -11.03 11.31
C MET A 71 -25.38 -9.77 11.05
N LYS A 72 -25.44 -8.88 12.05
CA LYS A 72 -25.86 -7.49 11.86
C LYS A 72 -24.67 -6.57 12.09
N ILE A 73 -24.28 -5.82 11.06
CA ILE A 73 -23.11 -4.97 11.00
C ILE A 73 -23.57 -3.52 11.05
N ARG A 74 -22.94 -2.71 11.90
CA ARG A 74 -23.18 -1.26 11.98
C ARG A 74 -21.83 -0.54 11.86
N THR A 75 -21.73 0.37 10.89
CA THR A 75 -20.45 1.01 10.54
C THR A 75 -20.31 2.44 11.08
N GLU A 76 -21.40 3.04 11.57
CA GLU A 76 -21.49 4.46 11.94
C GLU A 76 -22.24 4.68 13.28
N THR A 77 -22.12 3.75 14.23
CA THR A 77 -22.65 4.01 15.58
C THR A 77 -21.84 5.11 16.27
N GLU A 78 -22.44 5.82 17.22
CA GLU A 78 -21.75 6.86 18.02
C GLU A 78 -20.45 6.32 18.63
N GLU A 79 -20.49 5.12 19.21
CA GLU A 79 -19.32 4.44 19.77
C GLU A 79 -18.21 4.18 18.74
N ILE A 80 -18.56 3.79 17.50
CA ILE A 80 -17.59 3.56 16.43
C ILE A 80 -16.95 4.88 15.97
N ILE A 81 -17.76 5.93 15.81
CA ILE A 81 -17.28 7.24 15.38
C ILE A 81 -16.30 7.81 16.42
N GLU A 82 -16.64 7.75 17.70
CA GLU A 82 -15.75 8.20 18.79
C GLU A 82 -14.44 7.43 18.82
N LYS A 83 -14.48 6.09 18.72
CA LYS A 83 -13.26 5.27 18.70
C LYS A 83 -12.39 5.55 17.48
N ARG A 84 -12.98 5.78 16.31
CA ARG A 84 -12.24 6.14 15.10
C ARG A 84 -11.51 7.47 15.26
N LYS A 85 -12.13 8.47 15.89
CA LYS A 85 -11.47 9.75 16.20
C LYS A 85 -10.26 9.57 17.08
N VAL A 86 -10.38 8.82 18.17
CA VAL A 86 -9.24 8.53 19.07
C VAL A 86 -8.12 7.79 18.31
N ILE A 87 -8.46 6.81 17.47
CA ILE A 87 -7.47 6.10 16.65
C ILE A 87 -6.80 7.05 15.66
N ALA A 88 -7.56 7.92 14.99
CA ALA A 88 -7.04 8.92 14.08
C ALA A 88 -6.08 9.90 14.79
N GLU A 89 -6.43 10.39 15.97
CA GLU A 89 -5.55 11.26 16.78
C GLU A 89 -4.24 10.58 17.17
N LEU A 90 -4.29 9.28 17.51
CA LEU A 90 -3.09 8.48 17.79
C LEU A 90 -2.22 8.25 16.55
N LEU A 91 -2.83 8.10 15.37
CA LEU A 91 -2.11 8.00 14.11
C LEU A 91 -1.46 9.35 13.76
N LEU A 92 -2.19 10.45 13.93
CA LEU A 92 -1.67 11.80 13.69
C LEU A 92 -0.51 12.14 14.62
N ALA A 93 -0.59 11.79 15.91
CA ALA A 93 0.48 12.01 16.87
C ALA A 93 1.79 11.28 16.53
N ARG A 94 1.74 10.24 15.69
CA ARG A 94 2.94 9.52 15.23
C ARG A 94 3.61 10.12 14.00
N ALA A 95 2.89 10.90 13.20
CA ALA A 95 3.41 11.53 11.99
C ALA A 95 2.73 12.89 11.79
N PRO A 96 2.92 13.84 12.73
CA PRO A 96 2.17 15.09 12.77
C PRO A 96 2.43 15.97 11.55
N GLU A 97 3.64 15.96 10.99
CA GLU A 97 4.05 16.80 9.84
C GLU A 97 3.58 16.24 8.49
N SER A 98 3.01 15.03 8.46
CA SER A 98 2.58 14.42 7.20
C SER A 98 1.29 15.04 6.68
N LYS A 99 1.41 15.92 5.69
CA LYS A 99 0.26 16.53 4.99
C LYS A 99 -0.69 15.50 4.34
N LYS A 100 -0.14 14.39 3.82
CA LYS A 100 -0.94 13.30 3.24
C LYS A 100 -1.81 12.63 4.30
N LEU A 101 -1.24 12.41 5.50
CA LEU A 101 -1.98 11.85 6.62
C LEU A 101 -3.03 12.82 7.16
N GLN A 102 -2.66 14.09 7.39
CA GLN A 102 -3.59 15.13 7.85
C GLN A 102 -4.84 15.18 6.98
N LYS A 103 -4.67 15.31 5.66
CA LYS A 103 -5.80 15.34 4.71
C LYS A 103 -6.70 14.11 4.81
N LYS A 104 -6.14 12.94 5.06
CA LYS A 104 -6.92 11.69 5.17
C LYS A 104 -7.68 11.58 6.50
N LEU A 105 -7.19 12.24 7.55
CA LEU A 105 -7.84 12.25 8.86
C LEU A 105 -8.82 13.43 9.02
N GLU A 106 -8.69 14.47 8.20
CA GLU A 106 -9.67 15.56 8.08
C GLU A 106 -11.08 15.04 7.76
N ASP A 107 -11.20 14.03 6.90
CA ASP A 107 -12.47 13.37 6.58
C ASP A 107 -13.13 12.72 7.82
N LEU A 108 -12.35 12.40 8.85
CA LEU A 108 -12.81 11.88 10.14
C LEU A 108 -13.06 12.98 11.18
N GLY A 109 -12.83 14.24 10.81
CA GLY A 109 -12.95 15.40 11.68
C GLY A 109 -11.79 15.57 12.66
N VAL A 110 -10.61 15.01 12.35
CA VAL A 110 -9.41 15.09 13.20
C VAL A 110 -8.34 15.93 12.49
N THR A 111 -8.09 17.14 13.01
CA THR A 111 -7.08 18.07 12.49
C THR A 111 -5.91 18.26 13.45
N GLU A 112 -6.14 18.03 14.73
CA GLU A 112 -5.16 18.20 15.81
C GLU A 112 -5.20 16.98 16.73
N THR A 113 -4.17 16.82 17.56
CA THR A 113 -4.06 15.70 18.48
C THR A 113 -3.62 16.22 19.85
N GLU A 114 -4.28 15.75 20.91
CA GLU A 114 -3.90 16.06 22.29
C GLU A 114 -2.76 15.15 22.79
N PHE A 115 -2.46 14.08 22.05
CA PHE A 115 -1.40 13.14 22.39
C PHE A 115 -0.03 13.75 22.10
N THR A 116 0.98 13.36 22.88
CA THR A 116 2.35 13.80 22.67
C THR A 116 2.83 13.39 21.27
N ALA A 117 3.00 14.40 20.42
CA ALA A 117 3.58 14.26 19.10
C ALA A 117 4.96 13.63 19.23
N ARG A 118 5.20 12.61 18.41
CA ARG A 118 6.54 12.07 18.20
C ARG A 118 6.89 12.31 16.74
N ASP A 119 8.01 12.98 16.55
CA ASP A 119 8.55 13.24 15.24
C ASP A 119 9.27 11.98 14.75
N TYR A 120 8.48 11.04 14.22
CA TYR A 120 9.01 9.91 13.50
C TYR A 120 8.77 10.12 12.01
N ASP A 121 9.82 10.03 11.20
CA ASP A 121 9.73 10.15 9.75
C ASP A 121 8.72 9.13 9.17
N CYS A 122 8.63 7.91 9.71
CA CYS A 122 7.61 6.94 9.31
C CYS A 122 7.31 5.86 10.39
N VAL A 123 6.47 6.15 11.38
CA VAL A 123 6.00 5.11 12.35
C VAL A 123 4.48 4.95 12.30
N LEU A 124 3.92 4.84 11.10
CA LEU A 124 2.60 4.23 10.97
C LEU A 124 2.76 2.73 10.75
N TYR A 125 2.21 1.92 11.66
CA TYR A 125 2.11 0.46 11.57
C TYR A 125 1.17 0.01 10.43
N CYS A 126 1.07 0.78 9.35
CA CYS A 126 0.29 0.41 8.17
C CYS A 126 0.94 -0.74 7.39
N GLY A 127 2.27 -0.87 7.47
CA GLY A 127 3.05 -1.95 6.87
C GLY A 127 2.90 -2.10 5.37
N LYS A 128 2.34 -1.10 4.67
CA LYS A 128 2.07 -1.20 3.23
C LYS A 128 3.34 -1.34 2.42
N CYS A 129 4.39 -0.58 2.74
CA CYS A 129 5.68 -0.66 2.06
C CYS A 129 6.33 -2.04 2.20
N VAL A 130 6.41 -2.56 3.43
CA VAL A 130 6.96 -3.89 3.73
C VAL A 130 6.19 -4.99 2.99
N ARG A 131 4.85 -4.92 3.03
CA ARG A 131 4.00 -5.90 2.37
C ARG A 131 4.05 -5.78 0.85
N ALA A 132 4.01 -4.59 0.28
CA ALA A 132 4.22 -4.40 -1.16
C ALA A 132 5.56 -4.95 -1.62
N CYS A 133 6.64 -4.74 -0.86
CA CYS A 133 7.95 -5.28 -1.19
C CYS A 133 8.02 -6.82 -1.12
N LYS A 134 7.27 -7.45 -0.21
CA LYS A 134 7.32 -8.89 0.06
C LYS A 134 6.26 -9.70 -0.70
N GLU A 135 5.01 -9.25 -0.68
CA GLU A 135 3.83 -9.94 -1.23
C GLU A 135 3.75 -9.70 -2.74
N GLU A 136 3.74 -8.44 -3.18
CA GLU A 136 3.55 -8.09 -4.60
C GLU A 136 4.86 -8.19 -5.39
N VAL A 137 5.93 -7.56 -4.89
CA VAL A 137 7.20 -7.53 -5.62
C VAL A 137 8.00 -8.82 -5.40
N GLY A 138 7.81 -9.52 -4.27
CA GLY A 138 8.50 -10.78 -3.99
C GLY A 138 10.01 -10.64 -3.73
N ILE A 139 10.46 -9.52 -3.15
CA ILE A 139 11.87 -9.30 -2.76
C ILE A 139 12.05 -9.34 -1.26
N GLY A 140 11.23 -8.57 -0.52
CA GLY A 140 11.38 -8.42 0.92
C GLY A 140 12.66 -7.68 1.34
N ALA A 141 13.05 -6.62 0.63
CA ALA A 141 14.24 -5.81 0.93
C ALA A 141 14.12 -5.00 2.25
N ILE A 142 12.89 -4.72 2.68
CA ILE A 142 12.57 -3.91 3.86
C ILE A 142 11.65 -4.68 4.80
N ASN A 143 11.77 -4.43 6.10
CA ASN A 143 10.96 -5.10 7.12
C ASN A 143 10.74 -4.19 8.35
N PHE A 144 9.94 -4.67 9.29
CA PHE A 144 9.86 -4.06 10.62
C PHE A 144 11.07 -4.46 11.46
N VAL A 145 11.82 -3.47 11.93
CA VAL A 145 12.94 -3.62 12.86
C VAL A 145 12.50 -3.11 14.24
N GLY A 146 13.00 -3.72 15.31
CA GLY A 146 12.60 -3.39 16.68
C GLY A 146 11.24 -3.96 17.10
N ARG A 147 10.79 -3.60 18.31
CA ARG A 147 9.50 -4.06 18.88
C ARG A 147 8.82 -2.97 19.70
N GLY A 148 7.50 -3.00 19.72
CA GLY A 148 6.69 -2.11 20.54
C GLY A 148 6.89 -0.66 20.10
N TYR A 149 7.36 0.18 21.02
CA TYR A 149 7.56 1.61 20.77
C TYR A 149 8.79 1.92 19.91
N GLU A 150 9.75 1.00 19.81
CA GLU A 150 10.98 1.15 19.02
C GLU A 150 10.85 0.49 17.64
N THR A 151 9.62 0.20 17.20
CA THR A 151 9.40 -0.40 15.89
C THR A 151 9.52 0.65 14.79
N GLU A 152 10.39 0.39 13.83
CA GLU A 152 10.58 1.19 12.63
C GLU A 152 10.55 0.31 11.38
N VAL A 153 10.33 0.92 10.23
CA VAL A 153 10.53 0.24 8.94
C VAL A 153 11.95 0.54 8.51
N ASP A 154 12.74 -0.49 8.26
CA ASP A 154 14.12 -0.33 7.80
C ASP A 154 14.58 -1.58 7.01
N THR A 155 15.77 -1.51 6.43
CA THR A 155 16.46 -2.66 5.84
C THR A 155 17.06 -3.54 6.94
N PRO A 156 17.36 -4.82 6.64
CA PRO A 156 18.05 -5.70 7.58
C PRO A 156 19.37 -5.07 8.09
N PHE A 157 19.49 -4.95 9.41
CA PHE A 157 20.66 -4.36 10.10
C PHE A 157 20.92 -2.88 9.78
N SER A 158 19.96 -2.16 9.21
CA SER A 158 20.13 -0.75 8.78
C SER A 158 21.28 -0.56 7.78
N ILE A 159 21.50 -1.59 6.95
CA ILE A 159 22.51 -1.60 5.87
C ILE A 159 21.78 -1.53 4.54
N ASP A 160 22.36 -0.86 3.55
CA ASP A 160 21.80 -0.84 2.20
C ASP A 160 21.53 -2.26 1.68
N SER A 161 20.32 -2.45 1.17
CA SER A 161 19.84 -3.76 0.75
C SER A 161 20.33 -4.06 -0.67
N ASP A 162 21.17 -5.07 -0.79
CA ASP A 162 21.66 -5.61 -2.07
C ASP A 162 20.55 -6.25 -2.92
N VAL A 163 19.46 -6.69 -2.28
CA VAL A 163 18.29 -7.27 -2.96
C VAL A 163 17.27 -6.23 -3.45
N CYS A 164 17.38 -4.96 -3.02
CA CYS A 164 16.47 -3.92 -3.50
C CYS A 164 16.66 -3.67 -5.00
N ILE A 165 15.57 -3.79 -5.78
CA ILE A 165 15.58 -3.49 -7.22
C ILE A 165 15.17 -2.06 -7.55
N GLY A 166 14.76 -1.24 -6.57
CA GLY A 166 14.36 0.15 -6.81
C GLY A 166 13.07 0.31 -7.60
N CYS A 167 12.11 -0.61 -7.43
CA CYS A 167 10.81 -0.55 -8.09
C CYS A 167 9.92 0.63 -7.64
N GLY A 168 10.25 1.30 -6.53
CA GLY A 168 9.50 2.45 -6.02
C GLY A 168 8.13 2.12 -5.41
N ALA A 169 7.72 0.85 -5.43
CA ALA A 169 6.42 0.42 -4.90
C ALA A 169 6.18 0.86 -3.44
N CYS A 170 7.25 0.91 -2.63
CA CYS A 170 7.17 1.36 -1.23
C CYS A 170 6.78 2.84 -1.08
N ALA A 171 7.22 3.72 -1.98
CA ALA A 171 6.89 5.14 -1.98
C ALA A 171 5.45 5.39 -2.43
N GLU A 172 5.02 4.69 -3.48
CA GLU A 172 3.66 4.82 -4.02
C GLU A 172 2.58 4.42 -3.01
N VAL A 173 2.77 3.31 -2.29
CA VAL A 173 1.78 2.84 -1.31
C VAL A 173 1.85 3.61 0.01
N CYS A 174 2.81 4.51 0.20
CA CYS A 174 3.05 5.17 1.48
C CYS A 174 1.96 6.22 1.78
N PRO A 175 1.13 6.02 2.84
CA PRO A 175 0.06 6.95 3.16
C PRO A 175 0.55 8.26 3.78
N THR A 176 1.77 8.28 4.34
CA THR A 176 2.38 9.49 4.92
C THR A 176 3.22 10.26 3.91
N GLY A 177 3.69 9.59 2.84
CA GLY A 177 4.69 10.14 1.94
C GLY A 177 6.10 10.18 2.52
N ALA A 178 6.38 9.41 3.56
CA ALA A 178 7.70 9.38 4.20
C ALA A 178 8.82 8.77 3.34
N ILE A 179 8.45 7.94 2.36
CA ILE A 179 9.40 7.31 1.45
C ILE A 179 9.36 8.08 0.14
N GLU A 180 10.48 8.69 -0.21
CA GLU A 180 10.67 9.45 -1.44
C GLU A 180 11.69 8.72 -2.33
N VAL A 181 11.40 8.72 -3.64
CA VAL A 181 12.26 8.14 -4.66
C VAL A 181 12.61 9.27 -5.63
N ASP A 182 13.89 9.61 -5.68
CA ASP A 182 14.42 10.65 -6.54
C ASP A 182 15.37 10.03 -7.57
N ASP A 183 15.26 10.45 -8.82
CA ASP A 183 16.18 10.06 -9.89
C ASP A 183 17.07 11.27 -10.25
N GLU A 184 18.36 11.19 -9.96
CA GLU A 184 19.35 12.21 -10.28
C GLU A 184 20.34 11.65 -11.33
N GLY A 185 20.14 11.99 -12.60
CA GLY A 185 20.98 11.50 -13.69
C GLY A 185 20.88 9.99 -13.85
N SER A 186 21.99 9.28 -13.63
CA SER A 186 22.08 7.82 -13.73
C SER A 186 21.78 7.08 -12.43
N THR A 187 21.48 7.78 -11.33
CA THR A 187 21.32 7.13 -10.03
C THR A 187 19.94 7.44 -9.43
N ARG A 188 19.25 6.39 -9.00
CA ARG A 188 18.03 6.44 -8.20
C ARG A 188 18.38 6.39 -6.72
N TYR A 189 17.84 7.34 -5.97
CA TYR A 189 18.00 7.47 -4.52
C TYR A 189 16.68 7.17 -3.82
N ILE A 190 16.72 6.27 -2.85
CA ILE A 190 15.62 6.07 -1.91
C ILE A 190 16.09 6.60 -0.56
N ARG A 191 15.82 7.88 -0.30
CA ARG A 191 16.41 8.64 0.84
C ARG A 191 16.14 7.99 2.18
N TYR A 192 14.93 7.47 2.35
CA TYR A 192 14.49 6.87 3.61
C TYR A 192 15.34 5.65 4.02
N PHE A 193 15.80 4.84 3.06
CA PHE A 193 16.64 3.65 3.34
C PHE A 193 18.12 3.87 3.01
N ASN A 194 18.50 5.09 2.59
CA ASN A 194 19.83 5.41 2.09
C ASN A 194 20.33 4.45 0.99
N THR A 195 19.41 3.98 0.14
CA THR A 195 19.69 3.05 -0.96
C THR A 195 19.95 3.82 -2.26
N THR A 196 21.02 3.45 -2.95
CA THR A 196 21.41 4.01 -4.25
C THR A 196 21.42 2.92 -5.31
N LEU A 197 20.80 3.18 -6.45
CA LEU A 197 20.68 2.21 -7.53
C LEU A 197 21.01 2.84 -8.88
N GLU A 198 21.83 2.15 -9.67
CA GLU A 198 22.18 2.61 -11.01
C GLU A 198 21.03 2.34 -12.00
N LEU A 199 20.69 3.38 -12.76
CA LEU A 199 19.69 3.38 -13.81
C LEU A 199 20.37 3.13 -15.16
N LYS A 200 19.67 2.38 -16.00
CA LYS A 200 20.08 2.10 -17.36
C LYS A 200 19.57 3.17 -18.32
N GLU A 201 20.45 3.62 -19.21
CA GLU A 201 20.15 4.54 -20.29
C GLU A 201 19.45 3.84 -21.46
N CYS A 202 18.44 4.48 -22.04
CA CYS A 202 17.75 4.00 -23.24
C CYS A 202 18.63 4.20 -24.48
N ARG A 203 18.81 3.14 -25.28
CA ARG A 203 19.65 3.18 -26.49
C ARG A 203 19.16 4.14 -27.59
N GLU A 204 17.86 4.45 -27.62
CA GLU A 204 17.27 5.31 -28.66
C GLU A 204 17.15 6.78 -28.25
N CYS A 205 16.70 7.06 -27.03
CA CYS A 205 16.46 8.45 -26.58
C CYS A 205 17.48 9.00 -25.58
N GLY A 206 18.32 8.15 -24.99
CA GLY A 206 19.26 8.56 -23.94
C GLY A 206 18.61 8.82 -22.57
N ASP A 207 17.31 8.55 -22.41
CA ASP A 207 16.64 8.71 -21.11
C ASP A 207 16.94 7.53 -20.18
N PHE A 208 17.14 7.81 -18.89
CA PHE A 208 17.20 6.81 -17.83
C PHE A 208 15.79 6.34 -17.46
N PHE A 209 15.53 5.02 -17.45
CA PHE A 209 14.17 4.51 -17.30
C PHE A 209 13.98 3.42 -16.23
N SER A 210 14.96 2.54 -16.04
CA SER A 210 14.86 1.42 -15.11
C SER A 210 16.20 1.12 -14.48
N THR A 211 16.19 0.62 -13.25
CA THR A 211 17.41 0.16 -12.58
C THR A 211 17.95 -1.09 -13.28
N GLU A 212 19.27 -1.28 -13.24
CA GLU A 212 19.91 -2.48 -13.79
C GLU A 212 19.38 -3.74 -13.12
N ARG A 213 19.25 -3.71 -11.78
CA ARG A 213 18.72 -4.82 -10.98
C ARG A 213 17.29 -5.20 -11.34
N MET A 214 16.43 -4.23 -11.67
CA MET A 214 15.05 -4.52 -12.10
C MET A 214 15.03 -5.21 -13.46
N ILE A 215 15.90 -4.79 -14.38
CA ILE A 215 16.02 -5.42 -15.70
C ILE A 215 16.53 -6.87 -15.58
N GLU A 216 17.54 -7.10 -14.73
CA GLU A 216 18.05 -8.45 -14.47
C GLU A 216 16.97 -9.37 -13.91
N ARG A 217 16.13 -8.86 -12.99
CA ARG A 217 14.99 -9.62 -12.46
C ARG A 217 13.99 -9.96 -13.56
N LEU A 218 13.60 -8.97 -14.38
CA LEU A 218 12.66 -9.21 -15.48
C LEU A 218 13.22 -10.26 -16.47
N LYS A 219 14.52 -10.25 -16.75
CA LYS A 219 15.14 -11.29 -17.60
C LYS A 219 15.08 -12.70 -16.99
N ALA A 220 15.14 -12.79 -15.65
CA ALA A 220 15.10 -14.05 -14.93
C ALA A 220 13.68 -14.64 -14.79
N GLU A 221 12.63 -13.83 -14.96
CA GLU A 221 11.25 -14.29 -14.95
C GLU A 221 10.89 -15.03 -16.24
N GLU A 222 10.28 -16.22 -16.11
CA GLU A 222 10.01 -17.11 -17.24
C GLU A 222 9.15 -16.45 -18.33
N GLU A 223 8.17 -15.63 -17.95
CA GLU A 223 7.29 -14.91 -18.87
C GLU A 223 8.06 -13.93 -19.77
N PHE A 224 9.13 -13.32 -19.25
CA PHE A 224 9.90 -12.28 -19.93
C PHE A 224 11.22 -12.78 -20.51
N SER A 225 11.67 -13.98 -20.14
CA SER A 225 12.88 -14.65 -20.65
C SER A 225 12.86 -14.87 -22.17
N SER A 226 11.66 -14.90 -22.76
CA SER A 226 11.43 -15.11 -24.20
C SER A 226 11.55 -13.83 -25.05
N PHE A 227 11.66 -12.65 -24.42
CA PHE A 227 11.81 -11.39 -25.13
C PHE A 227 13.26 -11.17 -25.59
N ALA A 228 13.43 -10.56 -26.76
CA ALA A 228 14.74 -10.23 -27.30
C ALA A 228 15.51 -9.27 -26.37
N GLU A 229 16.84 -9.40 -26.29
CA GLU A 229 17.68 -8.53 -25.44
C GLU A 229 17.45 -7.03 -25.72
N GLU A 230 17.21 -6.66 -26.99
CA GLU A 230 16.89 -5.29 -27.41
C GLU A 230 15.64 -4.72 -26.71
N TYR A 231 14.73 -5.57 -26.24
CA TYR A 231 13.56 -5.13 -25.49
C TYR A 231 14.00 -4.44 -24.20
N PHE A 232 14.98 -4.99 -23.49
CA PHE A 232 15.47 -4.50 -22.20
C PHE A 232 16.41 -3.29 -22.29
N ASP A 233 16.69 -2.79 -23.49
CA ASP A 233 17.53 -1.60 -23.74
C ASP A 233 16.72 -0.35 -24.09
N LEU A 234 15.41 -0.50 -24.27
CA LEU A 234 14.52 0.57 -24.69
C LEU A 234 13.58 0.96 -23.55
N CYS A 235 13.36 2.27 -23.37
CA CYS A 235 12.33 2.79 -22.47
C CYS A 235 10.92 2.49 -23.00
N GLU A 236 9.90 2.57 -22.14
CA GLU A 236 8.50 2.29 -22.52
C GLU A 236 8.01 3.08 -23.74
N LYS A 237 8.41 4.35 -23.85
CA LYS A 237 8.05 5.21 -24.99
C LYS A 237 8.66 4.71 -26.30
N CYS A 238 9.95 4.38 -26.30
CA CYS A 238 10.65 3.89 -27.48
C CYS A 238 10.16 2.49 -27.87
N ARG A 239 9.90 1.61 -26.89
CA ARG A 239 9.26 0.30 -27.15
C ARG A 239 7.93 0.45 -27.87
N ARG A 240 7.05 1.31 -27.34
CA ARG A 240 5.72 1.56 -27.93
C ARG A 240 5.83 2.11 -29.35
N ASN A 241 6.77 3.03 -29.59
CA ASN A 241 7.00 3.59 -30.93
C ASN A 241 7.49 2.53 -31.93
N LYS A 242 8.41 1.65 -31.52
CA LYS A 242 8.93 0.55 -32.36
C LYS A 242 7.87 -0.53 -32.65
N GLU A 243 6.92 -0.75 -31.75
CA GLU A 243 5.77 -1.61 -32.02
C GLU A 243 4.73 -0.95 -32.94
N MET A 244 4.45 0.35 -32.74
CA MET A 244 3.57 1.10 -33.64
C MET A 244 4.12 1.18 -35.07
N SER A 245 5.43 1.32 -35.25
CA SER A 245 6.04 1.32 -36.59
C SER A 245 5.88 -0.02 -37.30
N LYS A 246 5.99 -1.15 -36.59
CA LYS A 246 5.70 -2.49 -37.15
C LYS A 246 4.25 -2.61 -37.62
N PHE A 247 3.29 -2.05 -36.88
CA PHE A 247 1.88 -2.03 -37.29
C PHE A 247 1.62 -1.16 -38.54
N LEU A 248 2.40 -0.09 -38.71
CA LEU A 248 2.32 0.76 -39.91
C LEU A 248 2.91 0.07 -41.14
N GLU A 249 3.94 -0.77 -40.97
CA GLU A 249 4.57 -1.54 -42.05
C GLU A 249 3.71 -2.71 -42.56
N VAL A 250 2.83 -3.29 -41.73
CA VAL A 250 1.93 -4.40 -42.11
C VAL A 250 0.71 -3.94 -42.94
N LYS A 251 0.56 -2.63 -43.18
CA LYS A 251 -0.53 -2.05 -43.99
C LYS A 251 -0.22 -1.90 -45.48
N GLN A 252 0.79 -2.59 -46.01
CA GLN A 252 1.04 -2.73 -47.46
C GLN A 252 0.78 -4.15 -47.95
#